data_AF-A0A851QFC5-F1
#
_entry.id   AF-A0A851QFC5-F1
#
_cell.length_a   1.000
_cell.length_b   1.000
_cell.length_c   1.000
_cell.angle_alpha   90.00
_cell.angle_beta   90.00
_cell.angle_gamma   90.00
#
_symmetry.space_group_name_H-M   'P 1'
#
loop_
_entity.id
_entity.type
_entity.pdbx_description
1 polymer ?
#
loop_
_entity_poly.entity_id
_entity_poly.type
_entity_poly.pdbx_seq_one_letter_code
_entity_poly.pdbx_strand_id
1 'polypeptide(L)'
;MLTARLTKACPINSRQSGFIRSAGCSENLKLLQLLIHNAKREHRPLGVVFVDLAKAFNTVSHYHIISSLKQKGTDSHIIALITNL
;
A
#
# COMPACT_ATOMS: atom_id res chain seq x y z
N MET A 1 -7.24 -17.19 -8.41
CA MET A 1 -6.67 -18.42 -7.80
C MET A 1 -5.33 -18.18 -7.09
N LEU A 2 -4.43 -17.31 -7.57
CA LEU A 2 -3.24 -16.85 -6.82
C LEU A 2 -3.50 -15.60 -5.96
N THR A 3 -4.11 -14.56 -6.53
CA THR A 3 -4.42 -13.29 -5.83
C THR A 3 -5.22 -13.53 -4.55
N ALA A 4 -6.23 -14.42 -4.57
CA ALA A 4 -7.02 -14.74 -3.38
C ALA A 4 -6.20 -15.39 -2.26
N ARG A 5 -5.23 -16.25 -2.60
CA ARG A 5 -4.31 -16.86 -1.61
C ARG A 5 -3.39 -15.81 -1.02
N LEU A 6 -2.88 -14.91 -1.85
CA LEU A 6 -2.05 -13.78 -1.42
C LEU A 6 -2.84 -12.78 -0.57
N THR A 7 -4.08 -12.47 -0.92
CA THR A 7 -4.93 -11.58 -0.10
C THR A 7 -5.20 -12.17 1.28
N LYS A 8 -5.35 -13.50 1.37
CA LYS A 8 -5.53 -14.19 2.66
C LYS A 8 -4.25 -14.18 3.51
N ALA A 9 -3.09 -14.45 2.91
CA ALA A 9 -1.81 -14.48 3.63
C ALA A 9 -1.27 -13.07 3.95
N CYS A 10 -1.44 -12.14 3.02
CA CYS A 10 -0.98 -10.76 3.08
C CYS A 10 -2.20 -9.83 3.11
N PRO A 11 -2.91 -9.71 4.25
CA PRO A 11 -4.03 -8.77 4.36
C PRO A 11 -3.52 -7.36 4.08
N ILE A 12 -4.19 -6.71 3.12
CA ILE A 12 -3.86 -5.34 2.72
C ILE A 12 -4.30 -4.40 3.84
N ASN A 13 -3.50 -3.36 4.11
CA ASN A 13 -3.85 -2.33 5.07
C ASN A 13 -5.17 -1.65 4.65
N SER A 14 -6.08 -1.42 5.59
CA SER A 14 -7.38 -0.77 5.30
C SER A 14 -7.27 0.64 4.71
N ARG A 15 -6.10 1.29 4.82
CA ARG A 15 -5.81 2.60 4.24
C ARG A 15 -5.12 2.54 2.87
N GLN A 16 -4.81 1.36 2.35
CA GLN A 16 -4.24 1.22 1.00
C GLN A 16 -5.33 1.51 -0.03
N SER A 17 -5.19 2.58 -0.80
CA SER A 17 -6.16 2.91 -1.87
C SER A 17 -5.65 2.55 -3.27
N GLY A 18 -4.34 2.34 -3.43
CA GLY A 18 -3.71 1.99 -4.71
C GLY A 18 -3.72 0.48 -4.98
N PHE A 19 -3.91 0.10 -6.24
CA PHE A 19 -3.87 -1.29 -6.73
C PHE A 19 -4.88 -2.25 -6.06
N ILE A 20 -5.97 -1.70 -5.52
CA ILE A 20 -7.10 -2.47 -4.97
C ILE A 20 -8.41 -2.07 -5.67
N ARG A 21 -9.47 -2.87 -5.48
CA ARG A 21 -10.82 -2.49 -5.90
C ARG A 21 -11.41 -1.50 -4.89
N SER A 22 -11.23 -0.21 -5.14
CA SER A 22 -11.79 0.90 -4.34
C SER A 22 -12.18 2.08 -5.25
N ALA A 23 -12.67 3.18 -4.67
CA ALA A 23 -12.88 4.43 -5.39
C ALA A 23 -11.55 5.14 -5.80
N GLY A 24 -10.41 4.48 -5.60
CA GLY A 24 -9.09 4.93 -6.00
C GLY A 24 -8.62 6.17 -5.22
N CYS A 25 -7.92 7.08 -5.90
CA CYS A 25 -7.33 8.26 -5.27
C CYS A 25 -8.36 9.32 -4.85
N SER A 26 -9.60 9.24 -5.35
CA SER A 26 -10.64 10.25 -5.09
C SER A 26 -10.97 10.39 -3.61
N GLU A 27 -11.05 9.28 -2.87
CA GLU A 27 -11.26 9.27 -1.42
C GLU A 27 -10.12 9.96 -0.67
N ASN A 28 -8.86 9.67 -1.03
CA ASN A 28 -7.70 10.28 -0.39
C ASN A 28 -7.64 11.79 -0.63
N LEU A 29 -7.96 12.23 -1.86
CA LEU A 29 -8.04 13.64 -2.20
C LEU A 29 -9.15 14.34 -1.41
N LYS A 30 -10.33 13.71 -1.32
CA LYS A 30 -11.46 14.28 -0.56
C LYS A 30 -11.13 14.38 0.94
N LEU A 31 -10.51 13.35 1.51
CA LEU A 31 -10.07 13.35 2.90
C LEU A 31 -9.06 14.47 3.16
N LEU A 32 -8.05 14.63 2.29
CA LEU A 32 -7.07 15.71 2.42
C LEU A 32 -7.73 17.09 2.33
N GLN A 33 -8.67 17.29 1.40
CA GLN A 33 -9.43 18.53 1.29
C GLN A 33 -10.22 18.84 2.58
N LEU A 34 -10.86 17.83 3.18
CA LEU A 34 -11.59 17.99 4.44
C LEU A 34 -10.65 18.34 5.60
N LEU A 35 -9.48 17.70 5.68
CA LEU A 35 -8.47 18.02 6.70
C LEU A 35 -7.98 19.47 6.58
N ILE A 36 -7.68 19.92 5.36
CA ILE A 36 -7.27 21.31 5.09
C ILE A 36 -8.40 22.29 5.45
N HIS A 37 -9.64 21.99 5.03
CA HIS A 37 -10.78 22.85 5.32
C HIS A 37 -11.01 23.00 6.83
N ASN A 38 -10.98 21.89 7.57
CA ASN A 38 -11.13 21.92 9.02
C ASN A 38 -9.97 22.66 9.70
N ALA A 39 -8.73 22.46 9.27
CA ALA A 39 -7.60 23.19 9.84
C ALA A 39 -7.73 24.72 9.66
N LYS A 40 -8.20 25.15 8.48
CA LYS A 40 -8.50 26.57 8.21
C LYS A 40 -9.62 27.10 9.09
N ARG A 41 -10.72 26.35 9.23
CA ARG A 41 -11.88 26.74 10.05
C ARG A 41 -11.53 26.89 11.52
N GLU A 42 -10.72 25.98 12.06
CA GLU A 42 -10.32 25.98 13.47
C GLU A 42 -9.06 26.82 13.75
N HIS A 43 -8.55 27.57 12.75
CA HIS A 43 -7.32 28.37 12.86
C HIS A 43 -6.11 27.61 13.43
N ARG A 44 -5.97 26.33 13.08
CA ARG A 44 -4.88 25.47 13.57
C ARG A 44 -3.91 25.08 12.46
N PRO A 45 -2.61 24.93 12.75
CA PRO A 45 -1.65 24.45 11.77
C PRO A 45 -1.94 23.01 11.35
N LEU A 46 -1.65 22.69 10.09
CA LEU A 46 -1.72 21.33 9.54
C LEU A 46 -0.42 21.05 8.76
N GLY A 47 0.33 20.04 9.20
CA GLY A 47 1.47 19.50 8.45
C GLY A 47 1.04 18.32 7.58
N VAL A 48 1.51 18.28 6.33
CA VAL A 48 1.29 17.16 5.40
C VAL A 48 2.63 16.81 4.77
N VAL A 49 3.01 15.53 4.82
CA VAL A 49 4.26 15.02 4.23
C VAL A 49 3.91 14.07 3.09
N PHE A 50 4.41 14.36 1.90
CA PHE A 50 4.31 13.50 0.73
C PHE A 50 5.61 12.72 0.58
N VAL A 51 5.53 11.38 0.68
CA VAL A 51 6.67 10.48 0.52
C VAL A 51 6.49 9.70 -0.77
N ASP A 52 7.52 9.66 -1.60
CA ASP A 52 7.54 8.92 -2.86
C ASP A 52 8.79 8.04 -2.97
N LEU A 53 8.65 6.86 -3.57
CA LEU A 53 9.74 5.93 -3.83
C LEU A 53 10.08 5.94 -5.32
N ALA A 54 11.22 6.56 -5.65
CA ALA A 54 11.68 6.65 -7.03
C ALA A 54 11.88 5.26 -7.66
N LYS A 55 11.24 5.05 -8.83
CA LYS A 55 11.33 3.82 -9.62
C LYS A 55 11.02 2.55 -8.80
N ALA A 56 10.02 2.59 -7.92
CA ALA A 56 9.74 1.49 -6.97
C ALA A 56 9.71 0.08 -7.60
N PHE A 57 9.19 -0.07 -8.82
CA PHE A 57 9.19 -1.37 -9.53
C PHE A 57 10.56 -1.87 -9.96
N ASN A 58 11.54 -0.97 -10.13
CA ASN A 58 12.90 -1.29 -10.54
C ASN A 58 13.89 -1.31 -9.36
N THR A 59 13.63 -0.54 -8.31
CA THR A 59 14.59 -0.31 -7.22
C THR A 59 14.33 -1.17 -5.98
N VAL A 60 13.12 -1.70 -5.81
CA VAL A 60 12.83 -2.64 -4.73
C VAL A 60 13.46 -3.99 -5.07
N SER A 61 14.44 -4.41 -4.26
CA SER A 61 15.13 -5.69 -4.49
C SER A 61 14.20 -6.90 -4.25
N HIS A 62 14.41 -7.97 -5.01
CA HIS A 62 13.75 -9.27 -4.80
C HIS A 62 13.88 -9.82 -3.37
N TYR A 63 15.04 -9.61 -2.72
CA TYR A 63 15.24 -9.99 -1.32
C TYR A 63 14.20 -9.38 -0.37
N HIS A 64 13.96 -8.06 -0.47
CA HIS A 64 12.97 -7.36 0.33
C HIS A 64 11.54 -7.86 0.08
N ILE A 65 11.19 -8.18 -1.17
CA ILE A 65 9.87 -8.74 -1.53
C ILE A 65 9.70 -10.11 -0.88
N ILE A 66 10.67 -11.02 -1.04
CA ILE A 66 10.64 -12.38 -0.48
C ILE A 66 10.60 -12.34 1.05
N SER A 67 11.43 -11.51 1.67
CA SER A 67 11.45 -11.33 3.13
C SER A 67 10.09 -10.86 3.65
N SER A 68 9.45 -9.90 2.96
CA SER A 68 8.11 -9.42 3.33
C SER A 68 7.05 -10.51 3.20
N LEU A 69 7.08 -11.33 2.14
CA LEU A 69 6.14 -12.45 1.96
C LEU A 69 6.30 -13.51 3.05
N LYS A 70 7.54 -13.84 3.44
CA LYS A 70 7.83 -14.78 4.54
C LYS A 70 7.31 -14.25 5.87
N GLN A 71 7.55 -12.97 6.19
CA GLN A 71 7.06 -12.34 7.41
C GLN A 71 5.53 -12.31 7.49
N LYS A 72 4.84 -12.24 6.35
CA LYS A 72 3.38 -12.33 6.27
C LYS A 72 2.84 -13.76 6.33
N GLY A 73 3.70 -14.78 6.48
CA GLY A 73 3.27 -16.18 6.55
C GLY A 73 2.80 -16.75 5.22
N THR A 74 3.29 -16.21 4.09
CA THR A 74 2.96 -16.75 2.77
C THR A 74 3.57 -18.14 2.60
N ASP A 75 2.79 -19.09 2.09
CA ASP A 75 3.20 -20.46 1.81
C ASP A 75 4.46 -20.52 0.92
N SER A 76 5.39 -21.42 1.24
CA SER A 76 6.70 -21.51 0.57
C SER A 76 6.57 -21.83 -0.92
N HIS A 77 5.58 -22.62 -1.35
CA HIS A 77 5.34 -22.90 -2.76
C HIS A 77 4.88 -21.66 -3.53
N ILE A 78 4.11 -20.77 -2.89
CA ILE A 78 3.70 -19.50 -3.49
C ILE A 78 4.88 -18.54 -3.62
N ILE A 79 5.74 -18.48 -2.60
CA ILE A 79 6.97 -17.68 -2.67
C ILE A 79 7.87 -18.20 -3.79
N ALA A 80 8.04 -19.52 -3.90
CA ALA A 80 8.80 -20.14 -4.98
C ALA A 80 8.20 -19.79 -6.35
N LEU A 81 6.88 -19.86 -6.52
CA LEU A 81 6.22 -19.46 -7.76
C LEU A 81 6.51 -18.01 -8.13
N ILE A 82 6.32 -17.07 -7.18
CA ILE A 82 6.55 -15.62 -7.42
C ILE A 82 8.02 -15.34 -7.78
N THR A 83 8.96 -16.06 -7.17
CA THR A 83 10.40 -15.86 -7.41
C THR A 83 10.85 -16.33 -8.80
N ASN A 84 10.09 -17.23 -9.41
CA ASN A 84 10.38 -17.79 -10.73
C ASN A 84 9.50 -17.17 -11.86
N LEU A 85 8.75 -16.11 -11.56
CA LEU A 85 8.08 -15.27 -12.56
C LEU A 85 9.05 -14.21 -13.09
#